data_AF-A0A662S3F2-F1
#
_entry.id   AF-A0A662S3F2-F1
#
_cell.length_a   1.000
_cell.length_b   1.000
_cell.length_c   1.000
_cell.angle_alpha   90.00
_cell.angle_beta   90.00
_cell.angle_gamma   90.00
#
_symmetry.space_group_name_H-M   'P 1'
#
loop_
_entity.id
_entity.type
_entity.pdbx_description
1 polymer ?
#
loop_
_entity_poly.entity_id
_entity_poly.type
_entity_poly.pdbx_seq_one_letter_code
_entity_poly.pdbx_strand_id
1 'polypeptide(L)'
;MRGEQIMPLYDMKCLNCGKEQEKFCSVVELHRQECSECGGRLKVLITNSHNRDWFHPHWNEHFTGEPIWVRTRGHLKELCLKHNVTSRALGDVRNISEI
;
A
#
# COMPACT_ATOMS: atom_id res chain seq x y z
N MET A 1 10.48 -33.72 -15.53
CA MET A 1 9.27 -33.71 -14.69
C MET A 1 8.45 -32.49 -15.12
N ARG A 2 7.22 -32.69 -15.62
CA ARG A 2 6.35 -31.56 -15.98
C ARG A 2 5.77 -31.02 -14.67
N GLY A 3 6.42 -30.01 -14.10
CA GLY A 3 5.92 -29.32 -12.92
C GLY A 3 4.57 -28.70 -13.28
N GLU A 4 3.54 -29.03 -12.51
CA GLU A 4 2.22 -28.40 -12.63
C GLU A 4 2.41 -26.90 -12.47
N GLN A 5 2.10 -26.16 -13.54
CA GLN A 5 2.22 -24.72 -13.56
C GLN A 5 1.08 -24.18 -12.71
N ILE A 6 1.38 -23.75 -11.48
CA ILE A 6 0.40 -23.18 -10.57
C ILE A 6 -0.16 -21.91 -11.24
N MET A 7 -1.46 -21.93 -11.53
CA MET A 7 -2.23 -20.79 -12.07
C MET A 7 -3.08 -20.21 -10.93
N PRO A 8 -2.47 -19.44 -10.00
CA PRO A 8 -3.23 -18.85 -8.92
C PRO A 8 -4.24 -17.81 -9.45
N LEU A 9 -5.27 -17.58 -8.65
CA LEU A 9 -6.21 -16.49 -8.85
C LEU A 9 -5.62 -15.20 -8.31
N TYR A 10 -5.62 -14.14 -9.13
CA TYR A 10 -5.22 -12.80 -8.72
C TYR A 10 -6.39 -11.82 -8.84
N ASP A 11 -6.60 -11.04 -7.79
CA ASP A 11 -7.41 -9.84 -7.84
C ASP A 11 -6.61 -8.74 -8.55
N MET A 12 -7.18 -8.17 -9.61
CA MET A 12 -6.52 -7.13 -10.39
C MET A 12 -7.45 -5.95 -10.65
N LYS A 13 -6.88 -4.74 -10.65
CA LYS A 13 -7.58 -3.50 -10.94
C LYS A 13 -7.09 -2.89 -12.24
N CYS A 14 -8.01 -2.52 -13.12
CA CYS A 14 -7.68 -1.79 -14.33
C CYS A 14 -7.27 -0.35 -14.00
N LEU A 15 -6.14 0.09 -14.56
CA LEU A 15 -5.65 1.46 -14.40
C LEU A 15 -6.42 2.48 -15.25
N ASN A 16 -7.19 2.03 -16.25
CA ASN A 16 -7.93 2.90 -17.15
C ASN A 16 -9.40 3.08 -16.72
N CYS A 17 -10.15 1.98 -16.57
CA CYS A 17 -11.58 2.05 -16.18
C CYS A 17 -11.82 1.87 -14.68
N GLY A 18 -10.79 1.54 -13.89
CA GLY A 18 -10.91 1.35 -12.45
C GLY A 18 -11.64 0.07 -12.00
N LYS A 19 -12.17 -0.73 -12.93
CA LYS A 19 -12.87 -1.99 -12.61
C LYS A 19 -11.91 -3.04 -12.06
N GLU A 20 -12.43 -3.84 -11.14
CA GLU A 20 -11.73 -4.95 -10.49
C GLU A 20 -12.20 -6.26 -11.13
N GLN A 21 -11.26 -7.17 -11.35
CA GLN A 21 -11.50 -8.45 -12.02
C GLN A 21 -10.50 -9.50 -11.52
N GLU A 22 -11.00 -10.72 -11.39
CA GLU A 22 -10.20 -11.87 -10.99
C GLU A 22 -9.62 -12.55 -12.24
N LYS A 23 -8.33 -12.91 -12.19
CA LYS A 23 -7.64 -13.58 -13.29
C LYS A 23 -6.82 -14.77 -12.81
N PHE A 24 -7.06 -15.93 -13.41
CA PHE A 24 -6.17 -17.09 -13.30
C PHE A 24 -4.99 -16.89 -14.25
N CYS A 25 -3.80 -16.67 -13.71
CA CYS A 25 -2.59 -16.59 -14.54
C CYS A 25 -1.36 -16.94 -13.71
N SER A 26 -0.27 -17.28 -14.39
CA SER A 26 1.01 -17.51 -13.72
C SER A 26 1.66 -16.17 -13.35
N VAL A 27 2.60 -16.20 -12.38
CA VAL A 27 3.37 -15.00 -11.96
C VAL A 27 4.06 -14.33 -13.15
N VAL A 28 4.55 -15.12 -14.12
CA VAL A 28 5.23 -14.60 -15.32
C VAL A 28 4.28 -13.93 -16.30
N GLU A 29 2.98 -14.20 -16.23
CA GLU A 29 1.94 -13.65 -17.11
C GLU A 29 1.20 -12.46 -16.51
N LEU A 30 1.42 -12.14 -15.22
CA LEU A 30 0.76 -11.03 -14.52
C LEU A 30 0.84 -9.70 -15.26
N HIS A 31 2.02 -9.38 -15.81
CA HIS A 31 2.27 -8.11 -16.50
C HIS A 31 1.60 -8.02 -17.88
N ARG A 32 1.07 -9.15 -18.39
CA ARG A 32 0.40 -9.27 -19.71
C ARG A 32 -1.12 -9.30 -19.60
N GLN A 33 -1.68 -9.24 -18.39
CA GLN A 33 -3.13 -9.28 -18.22
C GLN A 33 -3.76 -7.93 -18.57
N GLU A 34 -4.81 -7.99 -19.37
CA GLU A 34 -5.57 -6.85 -19.87
C GLU A 34 -7.00 -6.86 -19.33
N CYS A 35 -7.58 -5.65 -19.21
CA CYS A 35 -8.95 -5.50 -18.79
C CYS A 35 -9.92 -6.02 -19.85
N SER A 36 -10.87 -6.87 -19.46
CA SER A 36 -11.88 -7.42 -20.37
C SER A 36 -12.84 -6.38 -20.94
N GLU A 37 -12.92 -5.21 -20.30
CA GLU A 37 -13.90 -4.17 -20.60
C GLU A 37 -13.34 -3.06 -21.48
N CYS A 38 -12.06 -2.71 -21.30
CA CYS A 38 -11.46 -1.56 -21.98
C CYS A 38 -10.08 -1.84 -22.58
N GLY A 39 -9.56 -3.08 -22.48
CA GLY A 39 -8.20 -3.44 -22.93
C GLY A 39 -7.07 -2.76 -22.14
N GLY A 40 -7.40 -1.96 -21.11
CA GLY A 40 -6.42 -1.25 -20.31
C GLY A 40 -5.56 -2.19 -19.47
N ARG A 41 -4.33 -1.75 -19.16
CA ARG A 41 -3.39 -2.51 -18.33
C ARG A 41 -3.96 -2.75 -16.93
N LEU A 42 -3.83 -3.99 -16.45
CA LEU A 42 -4.18 -4.36 -15.09
C LEU A 42 -2.99 -4.25 -14.13
N LYS A 43 -3.30 -3.96 -12.86
CA LYS A 43 -2.36 -4.02 -11.75
C LYS A 43 -2.91 -4.96 -10.68
N VAL A 44 -2.05 -5.82 -10.13
CA VAL A 44 -2.43 -6.70 -9.02
C VAL A 44 -2.87 -5.85 -7.82
N LEU A 45 -4.03 -6.18 -7.28
CA LEU A 45 -4.50 -5.65 -6.00
C LEU A 45 -3.81 -6.43 -4.89
N ILE A 46 -2.61 -5.96 -4.54
CA ILE A 46 -1.99 -6.37 -3.29
C ILE A 46 -2.64 -5.51 -2.21
N THR A 47 -3.73 -6.00 -1.61
CA THR A 47 -4.26 -5.42 -0.38
C THR A 47 -3.22 -5.64 0.70
N ASN A 48 -2.39 -4.62 0.94
CA ASN A 48 -1.54 -4.64 2.11
C ASN A 48 -2.46 -4.68 3.33
N SER A 49 -2.46 -5.77 4.10
CA SER A 49 -3.19 -5.86 5.38
C SER A 49 -2.74 -4.79 6.38
N HIS A 50 -1.63 -4.12 6.09
CA HIS A 50 -1.11 -2.95 6.79
C HIS A 50 -1.55 -1.61 6.23
N ASN A 51 -2.49 -1.56 5.28
CA ASN A 51 -3.16 -0.30 4.89
C ASN A 51 -4.18 0.10 5.97
N ARG A 52 -3.72 0.07 7.22
CA ARG A 52 -4.37 0.70 8.36
C ARG A 52 -4.41 2.18 8.01
N ASP A 53 -5.58 2.79 8.12
CA ASP A 53 -5.78 4.22 7.91
C ASP A 53 -5.08 5.02 9.03
N TRP A 54 -3.77 4.88 9.17
CA TRP A 54 -2.97 5.48 10.24
C TRP A 54 -2.86 7.00 10.10
N PHE A 55 -3.24 7.54 8.95
CA PHE A 55 -2.98 8.92 8.56
C PHE A 55 -4.23 9.76 8.43
N HIS A 56 -5.37 9.30 8.96
CA HIS A 56 -6.49 10.20 9.26
C HIS A 56 -6.08 11.20 10.36
N PRO A 57 -6.63 12.42 10.36
CA PRO A 57 -6.40 13.35 11.45
C PRO A 57 -6.79 12.75 12.80
N HIS A 58 -5.90 12.81 13.79
CA HIS A 58 -6.14 12.26 15.12
C HIS A 58 -5.29 12.95 16.19
N TRP A 59 -5.72 12.85 17.44
CA TRP A 59 -4.90 13.21 18.60
C TRP A 59 -3.91 12.09 18.88
N ASN A 60 -2.62 12.43 19.00
CA ASN A 60 -1.55 11.50 19.30
C ASN A 60 -0.91 11.86 20.65
N GLU A 61 -1.06 10.95 21.62
CA GLU A 61 -0.61 11.09 23.01
C GLU A 61 0.85 10.70 23.22
N HIS A 62 1.53 10.15 22.21
CA HIS A 62 2.82 9.49 22.38
C HIS A 62 4.04 10.37 22.07
N PHE A 63 3.84 11.66 21.75
CA PHE A 63 4.93 12.58 21.46
C PHE A 63 5.48 13.29 22.69
N THR A 64 4.60 13.74 23.59
CA THR A 64 4.96 14.53 24.78
C THR A 64 4.02 14.23 25.94
N GLY A 65 4.11 14.98 27.05
CA GLY A 65 3.14 14.91 28.16
C GLY A 65 1.75 15.43 27.82
N GLU A 66 1.57 16.10 26.68
CA GLU A 66 0.28 16.55 26.16
C GLU A 66 -0.01 15.96 24.78
N PRO A 67 -1.28 15.63 24.47
CA PRO A 67 -1.67 15.11 23.16
C PRO A 67 -1.51 16.16 22.06
N ILE A 68 -0.95 15.76 20.92
CA ILE A 68 -0.72 16.63 19.76
C ILE A 68 -1.63 16.20 18.60
N TRP A 69 -2.27 17.18 17.95
CA TRP A 69 -3.12 16.92 16.78
C TRP A 69 -2.30 16.66 15.53
N VAL A 70 -2.34 15.44 15.02
CA VAL A 70 -1.70 15.01 13.78
C VAL A 70 -2.69 15.17 12.63
N ARG A 71 -2.27 15.78 11.53
CA ARG A 71 -3.15 16.08 10.37
C ARG A 71 -2.93 15.13 9.21
N THR A 72 -1.68 14.81 8.92
CA THR A 72 -1.26 14.04 7.76
C THR A 72 -0.03 13.20 8.11
N ARG A 73 0.33 12.26 7.23
CA ARG A 73 1.59 11.51 7.32
C ARG A 73 2.83 12.41 7.39
N GLY A 74 2.86 13.48 6.60
CA GLY A 74 3.96 14.45 6.60
C GLY A 74 4.11 15.14 7.95
N HIS A 75 3.00 15.60 8.52
CA HIS A 75 2.99 16.23 9.84
C HIS A 75 3.46 15.25 10.94
N LEU A 76 3.06 13.97 10.87
CA LEU A 76 3.55 12.94 11.79
C LEU A 76 5.08 12.75 11.68
N LYS A 77 5.63 12.77 10.46
CA LYS A 77 7.08 12.66 10.22
C LYS A 77 7.84 13.85 10.82
N GLU A 78 7.34 15.07 10.62
CA GLU A 78 7.92 16.29 11.19
C GLU A 78 7.90 16.27 12.73
N LEU A 79 6.79 15.86 13.35
CA LEU A 79 6.69 15.71 14.80
C LEU A 79 7.65 14.64 15.33
N CYS A 80 7.76 13.50 14.65
CA CYS A 80 8.72 12.45 14.99
C CYS A 80 10.17 12.98 14.99
N LEU A 81 10.56 13.74 13.97
CA LEU A 81 11.89 14.35 13.89
C LEU A 81 12.10 15.41 14.98
N LYS A 82 11.10 16.27 15.22
CA LYS A 82 11.15 17.33 16.23
C LYS A 82 11.31 16.80 17.65
N HIS A 83 10.63 15.70 17.97
CA HIS A 83 10.64 15.09 19.30
C HIS A 83 11.64 13.93 19.43
N ASN A 84 12.44 13.64 18.40
CA ASN A 84 13.41 12.55 18.35
C ASN A 84 12.80 11.17 18.68
N VAL A 85 11.62 10.87 18.11
CA VAL A 85 10.88 9.61 18.31
C VAL A 85 10.53 8.98 16.97
N THR A 86 10.29 7.66 16.96
CA THR A 86 9.87 6.91 15.76
C THR A 86 8.47 6.33 15.94
N SER A 87 7.62 6.42 14.92
CA SER A 87 6.29 5.81 14.91
C SER A 87 6.24 4.58 14.01
N ARG A 88 5.68 3.48 14.51
CA ARG A 88 5.42 2.25 13.72
C ARG A 88 4.54 2.52 12.50
N ALA A 89 3.67 3.52 12.58
CA ALA A 89 2.80 3.90 11.47
C ALA A 89 3.58 4.40 10.24
N LEU A 90 4.76 5.01 10.44
CA LEU A 90 5.61 5.52 9.36
C LEU A 90 6.40 4.41 8.64
N GLY A 91 6.32 3.16 9.12
CA GLY A 91 7.02 2.01 8.55
C GLY A 91 8.49 1.91 8.96
N ASP A 92 9.16 0.87 8.46
CA ASP A 92 10.57 0.61 8.73
C ASP A 92 11.45 1.78 8.23
N VAL A 93 12.42 2.17 9.05
CA VAL A 93 13.36 3.31 8.88
C VAL A 93 14.06 3.34 7.51
N ARG A 94 14.05 2.23 6.77
CA ARG A 94 14.60 2.04 5.43
C ARG A 94 13.83 2.78 4.32
N ASN A 95 12.58 3.20 4.55
CA ASN A 95 11.78 4.01 3.61
C ASN A 95 11.73 5.51 3.98
N ILE A 96 12.49 5.96 4.98
CA ILE A 96 12.53 7.38 5.37
C ILE A 96 13.46 8.20 4.45
N SER A 97 14.32 7.52 3.68
CA SER A 97 15.39 8.10 2.84
C SER A 97 15.07 8.29 1.35
N GLU A 98 13.88 7.93 0.86
CA GLU A 98 13.48 8.33 -0.49
C GLU A 98 12.92 9.76 -0.43
N ILE A 99 13.83 10.69 -0.72
CA ILE A 99 13.64 12.14 -0.91
C ILE A 99 12.85 12.39 -2.20
#